data_AF-A0A7W0R650-F1
#
_entry.id   AF-A0A7W0R650-F1
#
_cell.length_a   1.000
_cell.length_b   1.000
_cell.length_c   1.000
_cell.angle_alpha   90.00
_cell.angle_beta   90.00
_cell.angle_gamma   90.00
#
_symmetry.space_group_name_H-M   'P 1'
#
loop_
_entity.id
_entity.type
_entity.pdbx_description
1 polymer ?
#
loop_
_entity_poly.entity_id
_entity_poly.type
_entity_poly.pdbx_seq_one_letter_code
_entity_poly.pdbx_strand_id
1 'polypeptide(L)'
;MTRNGRVARLAMNAELTASDRARIVIPAVSRIEYQTALRQMSGERRTGRLAKTLNRAWRWSAEMDFTDQATARHWLELTHAVTDSTDAEYSGLEMRLPSEVAIR
;
A
#
# COMPACT_ATOMS: atom_id res chain seq x y z
N MET A 1 19.81 -0.62 9.72
CA MET A 1 18.93 -1.62 10.37
C MET A 1 17.99 -2.23 9.33
N THR A 2 18.47 -3.22 8.59
CA THR A 2 17.87 -3.70 7.33
C THR A 2 17.43 -5.15 7.51
N ARG A 3 16.12 -5.46 7.39
CA ARG A 3 15.46 -6.75 7.02
C ARG A 3 14.11 -7.05 7.72
N ASN A 4 13.81 -6.45 8.88
CA ASN A 4 12.57 -6.76 9.64
C ASN A 4 11.28 -6.43 8.87
N GLY A 5 11.26 -5.31 8.14
CA GLY A 5 10.05 -4.90 7.40
C GLY A 5 9.68 -5.81 6.23
N ARG A 6 10.63 -6.58 5.68
CA ARG A 6 10.33 -7.58 4.63
C ARG A 6 9.71 -8.85 5.24
N VAL A 7 10.27 -9.32 6.36
CA VAL A 7 9.77 -10.50 7.08
C VAL A 7 8.37 -10.25 7.63
N ALA A 8 8.11 -9.08 8.21
CA ALA A 8 6.78 -8.75 8.74
C ALA A 8 5.70 -8.77 7.65
N ARG A 9 5.99 -8.22 6.45
CA ARG A 9 5.05 -8.28 5.33
C ARG A 9 4.88 -9.69 4.77
N LEU A 10 5.94 -10.50 4.77
CA LEU A 10 5.84 -11.89 4.35
C LEU A 10 4.91 -12.67 5.28
N ALA A 11 5.12 -12.57 6.59
CA ALA A 11 4.27 -13.23 7.59
C ALA A 11 2.80 -12.75 7.48
N MET A 12 2.58 -11.43 7.42
CA MET A 12 1.24 -10.86 7.23
C MET A 12 0.56 -11.36 5.95
N ASN A 13 1.26 -11.40 4.82
CA ASN A 13 0.70 -11.90 3.57
C ASN A 13 0.48 -13.42 3.58
N ALA A 14 1.27 -14.18 4.35
CA ALA A 14 1.02 -15.60 4.54
C ALA A 14 -0.31 -15.83 5.27
N GLU A 15 -0.58 -15.09 6.35
CA GLU A 15 -1.86 -15.16 7.08
C GLU A 15 -3.06 -14.74 6.22
N LEU A 16 -2.91 -13.66 5.44
CA LEU A 16 -3.95 -13.22 4.51
C LEU A 16 -4.23 -14.27 3.44
N THR A 17 -3.18 -14.88 2.87
CA THR A 17 -3.31 -15.92 1.85
C THR A 17 -3.96 -17.18 2.44
N ALA A 18 -3.56 -17.60 3.65
CA ALA A 18 -4.15 -18.73 4.35
C ALA A 18 -5.62 -18.51 4.71
N SER A 19 -6.09 -17.26 4.74
CA SER A 19 -7.47 -16.86 5.02
C SER A 19 -8.27 -16.47 3.77
N ASP A 20 -7.77 -16.82 2.57
CA ASP A 20 -8.36 -16.46 1.26
C ASP A 20 -8.64 -14.96 1.10
N ARG A 21 -7.77 -14.12 1.68
CA ARG A 21 -7.83 -12.66 1.55
C ARG A 21 -6.79 -12.15 0.57
N ALA A 22 -7.11 -11.02 -0.07
CA ALA A 22 -6.15 -10.32 -0.90
C ALA A 22 -4.88 -9.98 -0.11
N ARG A 23 -3.72 -10.19 -0.74
CA ARG A 23 -2.41 -9.79 -0.19
C ARG A 23 -2.29 -8.28 -0.19
N ILE A 24 -1.48 -7.77 0.72
CA ILE A 24 -1.10 -6.36 0.77
C ILE A 24 0.21 -6.17 0.01
N VAL A 25 0.14 -5.33 -1.02
CA VAL A 25 1.29 -4.70 -1.67
C VAL A 25 1.32 -3.24 -1.24
N ILE A 26 2.51 -2.73 -0.90
CA ILE A 26 2.70 -1.32 -0.55
C ILE A 26 3.22 -0.58 -1.80
N PRO A 27 2.42 0.30 -2.43
CA PRO A 27 2.87 1.07 -3.58
C PRO A 27 4.00 2.05 -3.26
N ALA A 28 4.74 2.46 -4.28
CA ALA A 28 5.86 3.39 -4.13
C ALA A 28 5.41 4.71 -3.51
N VAL A 29 4.26 5.22 -3.94
CA VAL A 29 3.66 6.48 -3.47
C VAL A 29 3.38 6.49 -1.97
N SER A 30 2.99 5.35 -1.39
CA SER A 30 2.63 5.24 0.04
C SER A 30 3.83 4.86 0.93
N ARG A 31 5.05 4.81 0.38
CA ARG A 31 6.23 4.28 1.08
C ARG A 31 6.62 5.11 2.29
N ILE A 32 6.58 6.45 2.22
CA ILE A 32 6.88 7.34 3.36
C ILE A 32 5.82 7.19 4.44
N GLU A 33 4.54 7.22 4.08
CA GLU A 33 3.43 7.07 5.01
C GLU A 33 3.54 5.77 5.82
N TYR A 34 3.78 4.65 5.12
CA TYR A 34 3.99 3.34 5.74
C TYR A 34 5.20 3.32 6.70
N GLN A 35 6.33 3.90 6.30
CA GLN A 35 7.51 3.96 7.16
C GLN A 35 7.27 4.81 8.41
N THR A 36 6.60 5.94 8.26
CA THR A 36 6.21 6.82 9.37
C THR A 36 5.28 6.10 10.33
N ALA A 37 4.28 5.38 9.82
CA ALA A 37 3.37 4.60 10.64
C ALA A 37 4.07 3.48 11.43
N LEU A 38 5.04 2.79 10.81
CA LEU A 38 5.87 1.79 11.49
C LEU A 38 6.72 2.39 12.61
N ARG A 39 7.32 3.56 12.38
CA ARG A 39 8.13 4.27 13.38
C ARG A 39 7.27 4.69 14.57
N GLN A 40 6.08 5.24 14.32
CA GLN A 40 5.13 5.62 15.36
C GLN A 40 4.63 4.41 16.17
N MET A 41 4.33 3.29 15.51
CA MET A 41 3.97 2.06 16.22
C MET A 41 5.13 1.57 17.11
N SER A 42 6.36 1.60 16.61
CA SER A 42 7.53 1.08 17.35
C SER A 42 7.90 1.96 18.55
N GLY A 43 7.80 3.29 18.40
CA GLY A 43 8.16 4.24 19.44
C GLY A 43 7.04 4.55 20.42
N GLU A 44 5.83 4.82 19.93
CA GLU A 44 4.69 5.31 20.73
C GLU A 44 3.64 4.23 21.00
N ARG A 45 3.82 3.00 20.50
CA ARG A 45 2.83 1.90 20.54
C ARG A 45 1.47 2.26 19.95
N ARG A 46 1.43 3.29 19.09
CA ARG A 46 0.22 3.73 18.39
C ARG A 46 0.00 2.93 17.13
N THR A 47 -0.91 1.97 17.18
CA THR A 47 -1.24 1.08 16.06
C THR A 47 -2.21 1.69 15.05
N GLY A 48 -2.98 2.71 15.45
CA GLY A 48 -4.08 3.24 14.64
C GLY A 48 -3.67 3.77 13.26
N ARG A 49 -2.53 4.48 13.16
CA ARG A 49 -2.04 4.96 11.87
C ARG A 49 -1.61 3.80 10.97
N LEU A 50 -0.86 2.84 11.51
CA LEU A 50 -0.42 1.67 10.75
C LEU A 50 -1.59 0.85 10.24
N ALA A 51 -2.60 0.59 11.09
CA ALA A 51 -3.80 -0.13 10.69
C ALA A 51 -4.54 0.56 9.54
N LYS A 52 -4.66 1.90 9.57
CA LYS A 52 -5.28 2.68 8.49
C LYS A 52 -4.49 2.59 7.19
N THR A 53 -3.17 2.79 7.23
CA THR A 53 -2.30 2.70 6.05
C THR A 53 -2.34 1.29 5.45
N LEU A 54 -2.25 0.25 6.27
CA LEU A 54 -2.33 -1.15 5.81
C LEU A 54 -3.71 -1.47 5.22
N ASN A 55 -4.80 -1.01 5.83
CA ASN A 55 -6.15 -1.22 5.31
C ASN A 55 -6.34 -0.54 3.95
N ARG A 56 -5.81 0.68 3.75
CA ARG A 56 -5.87 1.36 2.45
C ARG A 56 -5.08 0.61 1.38
N ALA A 57 -3.87 0.15 1.70
CA ALA A 57 -3.05 -0.66 0.80
C ALA A 57 -3.68 -2.03 0.48
N TRP A 58 -4.35 -2.65 1.46
CA TRP A 58 -5.11 -3.89 1.26
C TRP A 58 -6.26 -3.69 0.27
N ARG A 59 -7.09 -2.67 0.48
CA ARG A 59 -8.20 -2.34 -0.43
C ARG A 59 -7.70 -2.07 -1.85
N TRP A 60 -6.65 -1.26 -1.98
CA TRP A 60 -6.02 -1.01 -3.27
C TRP A 60 -5.59 -2.32 -3.93
N SER A 61 -4.85 -3.18 -3.20
CA SER A 61 -4.37 -4.46 -3.74
C SER A 61 -5.51 -5.41 -4.12
N ALA A 62 -6.64 -5.36 -3.41
CA ALA A 62 -7.82 -6.17 -3.68
C ALA A 62 -8.64 -5.69 -4.89
N GLU A 63 -8.63 -4.39 -5.16
CA GLU A 63 -9.37 -3.77 -6.28
C GLU A 63 -8.55 -3.75 -7.58
N MET A 64 -7.23 -3.88 -7.50
CA MET A 64 -6.34 -3.89 -8.67
C MET A 64 -6.54 -5.14 -9.53
N ASP A 65 -6.67 -4.93 -10.83
CA ASP A 65 -6.63 -6.01 -11.81
C ASP A 65 -5.18 -6.31 -12.23
N PHE A 66 -4.70 -7.49 -11.85
CA PHE A 66 -3.37 -8.01 -12.17
C PHE A 66 -3.40 -9.14 -13.22
N THR A 67 -4.52 -9.35 -13.93
CA THR A 67 -4.68 -10.43 -14.91
C THR A 67 -3.81 -10.26 -16.15
N ASP A 68 -3.61 -9.01 -16.58
CA ASP A 68 -2.80 -8.63 -17.72
C ASP A 68 -1.83 -7.48 -17.38
N GLN A 69 -0.65 -7.49 -18.00
CA GLN A 69 0.38 -6.50 -17.74
C GLN A 69 -0.03 -5.10 -18.18
N ALA A 70 -0.69 -4.94 -19.33
CA ALA A 70 -1.11 -3.64 -19.83
C ALA A 70 -2.23 -3.08 -18.95
N THR A 71 -3.21 -3.91 -18.58
CA THR A 71 -4.27 -3.55 -17.64
C THR A 71 -3.70 -3.14 -16.28
N ALA A 72 -2.81 -3.95 -15.70
CA ALA A 72 -2.17 -3.63 -14.43
C ALA A 72 -1.39 -2.32 -14.50
N ARG A 73 -0.65 -2.09 -15.60
CA ARG A 73 0.10 -0.86 -15.80
C ARG A 73 -0.79 0.37 -15.88
N HIS A 74 -1.90 0.27 -16.61
CA HIS A 74 -2.88 1.34 -16.69
C HIS A 74 -3.43 1.71 -15.30
N TRP A 75 -3.82 0.72 -14.50
CA TRP A 75 -4.29 0.95 -13.14
C TRP A 75 -3.20 1.51 -12.21
N LEU A 76 -1.95 1.07 -12.35
CA LEU A 76 -0.82 1.59 -11.58
C LEU A 76 -0.63 3.10 -11.81
N GLU A 77 -0.83 3.57 -13.03
CA GLU A 77 -0.74 4.99 -13.38
C GLU A 77 -1.94 5.78 -12.85
N LEU A 78 -3.17 5.31 -13.10
CA LEU A 78 -4.40 5.96 -12.62
C LEU A 78 -4.47 6.09 -11.09
N THR A 79 -3.93 5.12 -10.37
CA THR A 79 -3.93 5.10 -8.90
C THR A 79 -2.70 5.80 -8.28
N HIS A 80 -1.82 6.35 -9.10
CA HIS A 80 -0.53 6.95 -8.72
C HIS A 80 0.43 5.97 -8.02
N ALA A 81 0.19 4.67 -8.12
CA ALA A 81 0.89 3.64 -7.34
C ALA A 81 2.41 3.62 -7.56
N VAL A 82 2.86 4.02 -8.76
CA VAL A 82 4.27 4.02 -9.15
C VAL A 82 5.01 5.34 -8.89
N THR A 83 4.31 6.39 -8.47
CA THR A 83 4.94 7.69 -8.16
C THR A 83 5.89 7.54 -6.96
N ASP A 84 7.07 8.19 -7.02
CA ASP A 84 7.96 8.20 -5.85
C ASP A 84 7.26 8.90 -4.68
N SER A 85 7.36 8.32 -3.49
CA SER A 85 6.72 8.88 -2.29
C SER A 85 7.18 10.29 -1.94
N THR A 86 8.42 10.66 -2.29
CA THR A 86 8.98 11.99 -2.03
C THR A 86 8.37 13.02 -2.96
N ASP A 87 8.28 12.69 -4.25
CA ASP A 87 7.64 13.54 -5.25
C ASP A 87 6.14 13.68 -4.96
N ALA A 88 5.50 12.60 -4.51
CA ALA A 88 4.11 12.60 -4.10
C ALA A 88 3.86 13.50 -2.88
N GLU A 89 4.71 13.42 -1.85
CA GLU A 89 4.64 14.30 -0.68
C GLU A 89 4.81 15.78 -1.08
N TYR A 90 5.76 16.08 -1.97
CA TYR A 90 5.98 17.44 -2.47
C TYR A 90 4.80 17.99 -3.30
N SER A 91 4.17 17.13 -4.09
CA SER A 91 3.06 17.50 -4.98
C SER A 91 1.67 17.34 -4.37
N GLY A 92 1.57 16.88 -3.11
CA GLY A 92 0.30 16.59 -2.45
C GLY A 92 -0.48 15.42 -3.07
N LEU A 93 0.23 14.52 -3.75
CA LEU A 93 -0.36 13.37 -4.43
C LEU A 93 -0.51 12.19 -3.44
N GLU A 94 -1.66 11.53 -3.49
CA GLU A 94 -1.91 10.32 -2.70
C GLU A 94 -2.27 9.15 -3.60
N MET A 95 -2.01 7.94 -3.09
CA MET A 95 -2.51 6.72 -3.71
C MET A 95 -4.04 6.76 -3.75
N ARG A 96 -4.62 6.46 -4.91
CA ARG A 96 -6.07 6.32 -5.07
C ARG A 96 -6.48 4.86 -5.19
N LEU A 97 -7.71 4.53 -4.80
CA LEU A 97 -8.29 3.22 -5.07
C LEU A 97 -8.83 3.16 -6.51
N PRO A 98 -8.81 2.01 -7.19
CA PRO A 98 -9.49 1.82 -8.48
C PRO A 98 -10.95 2.30 -8.46
N SER A 99 -11.69 1.99 -7.39
CA SER A 99 -13.05 2.50 -7.19
C SER A 99 -13.16 4.02 -7.08
N GLU A 100 -12.14 4.70 -6.54
CA GLU A 100 -12.13 6.16 -6.42
C GLU A 100 -11.89 6.86 -7.77
N VAL A 101 -11.23 6.20 -8.73
CA VAL A 101 -10.92 6.75 -10.06
C VAL A 101 -11.98 6.38 -11.10
N ALA A 102 -12.63 5.23 -10.97
CA ALA A 102 -13.65 4.74 -11.91
C ALA A 102 -14.98 5.51 -11.84
N ILE A 103 -15.20 6.33 -10.81
CA ILE A 103 -16.44 7.11 -10.59
C ILE A 103 -16.35 8.53 -11.22
N ARG A 104 -15.33 8.83 -12.04
CA ARG A 104 -15.17 10.14 -12.70
C ARG A 104 -15.40 10.09 -14.20
#